data_AF-A0A4Q0XTT6-F1
#
_entry.id   AF-A0A4Q0XTT6-F1
#
_cell.length_a   1.000
_cell.length_b   1.000
_cell.length_c   1.000
_cell.angle_alpha   90.00
_cell.angle_beta   90.00
_cell.angle_gamma   90.00
#
_symmetry.space_group_name_H-M   'P 1'
#
loop_
_entity.id
_entity.type
_entity.pdbx_description
1 polymer ?
#
loop_
_entity_poly.entity_id
_entity_poly.type
_entity_poly.pdbx_seq_one_letter_code
_entity_poly.pdbx_strand_id
1 'polypeptide(L)'
;MDYAEISTDSHNLRLLREKQLQELTEIDIALKKIEDKTYGICEMCDEQIGIKRLKIKPHAKFCIHCRPLYEKSIKKELSVFFPQKK
;
A
#
# COMPACT_ATOMS: atom_id res chain seq x y z
N MET A 1 -35.63 -5.44 9.56
CA MET A 1 -34.20 -5.57 9.91
C MET A 1 -33.54 -6.06 8.66
N ASP A 2 -32.93 -5.13 7.93
CA ASP A 2 -32.69 -5.30 6.51
C ASP A 2 -31.36 -6.03 6.35
N TYR A 3 -31.45 -7.30 5.94
CA TYR A 3 -30.33 -8.22 5.77
C TYR A 3 -29.19 -7.66 4.89
N ALA A 4 -29.50 -6.73 3.99
CA ALA A 4 -28.54 -6.03 3.15
C ALA A 4 -27.56 -5.14 3.92
N GLU A 5 -27.98 -4.56 5.05
CA GLU A 5 -27.16 -3.68 5.88
C GLU A 5 -26.06 -4.47 6.61
N ILE A 6 -26.44 -5.61 7.21
CA ILE A 6 -25.53 -6.50 7.96
C ILE A 6 -24.45 -7.11 7.05
N SER A 7 -24.82 -7.48 5.83
CA SER A 7 -23.87 -8.04 4.85
C SER A 7 -22.84 -7.01 4.39
N THR A 8 -23.28 -5.78 4.16
CA THR A 8 -22.43 -4.68 3.69
C THR A 8 -21.45 -4.23 4.78
N ASP A 9 -21.90 -4.14 6.03
CA ASP A 9 -21.06 -3.75 7.17
C ASP A 9 -19.95 -4.77 7.45
N SER A 10 -20.28 -6.07 7.42
CA SER A 10 -19.29 -7.14 7.59
C SER A 10 -18.21 -7.11 6.50
N HIS A 11 -18.60 -6.87 5.25
CA HIS A 11 -17.69 -6.76 4.12
C HIS A 11 -16.75 -5.55 4.26
N ASN A 12 -17.28 -4.39 4.62
CA ASN A 12 -16.49 -3.16 4.81
C ASN A 12 -15.51 -3.30 5.98
N LEU A 13 -15.94 -3.91 7.08
CA LEU A 13 -15.09 -4.17 8.24
C LEU A 13 -13.92 -5.09 7.89
N ARG A 14 -14.16 -6.11 7.06
CA ARG A 14 -13.10 -6.99 6.56
C ARG A 14 -12.06 -6.21 5.74
N LEU A 15 -12.51 -5.41 4.76
CA LEU A 15 -11.60 -4.62 3.92
C LEU A 15 -10.77 -3.61 4.73
N LEU A 16 -11.37 -3.00 5.75
CA LEU A 16 -10.66 -2.08 6.64
C LEU A 16 -9.54 -2.82 7.41
N ARG A 17 -9.87 -3.98 7.98
CA ARG A 17 -8.91 -4.81 8.72
C ARG A 17 -7.74 -5.24 7.83
N GLU A 18 -8.02 -5.67 6.60
CA GLU A 18 -6.99 -6.06 5.64
C GLU A 18 -6.03 -4.91 5.34
N LYS A 19 -6.55 -3.69 5.13
CA LYS A 19 -5.71 -2.50 4.93
C LYS A 19 -4.86 -2.17 6.15
N GLN A 20 -5.41 -2.28 7.35
CA GLN A 20 -4.68 -2.04 8.60
C GLN A 20 -3.54 -3.05 8.79
N LEU A 21 -3.79 -4.33 8.51
CA LEU A 21 -2.75 -5.37 8.58
C LEU A 21 -1.65 -5.16 7.54
N GLN A 22 -2.01 -4.73 6.32
CA GLN A 22 -1.03 -4.36 5.31
C GLN A 22 -0.18 -3.18 5.79
N GLU A 23 -0.79 -2.13 6.33
CA GLU A 23 -0.08 -0.97 6.84
C GLU A 23 0.88 -1.31 7.98
N LEU A 24 0.46 -2.15 8.94
CA LEU A 24 1.35 -2.68 9.99
C LEU A 24 2.56 -3.39 9.40
N THR A 25 2.34 -4.22 8.40
CA THR A 25 3.43 -4.91 7.69
C THR A 25 4.38 -3.91 7.02
N GLU A 26 3.88 -2.82 6.44
CA GLU A 26 4.74 -1.77 5.86
C GLU A 26 5.57 -1.07 6.93
N ILE A 27 5.00 -0.85 8.12
CA ILE A 27 5.70 -0.26 9.27
C ILE A 27 6.82 -1.18 9.74
N ASP A 28 6.56 -2.48 9.90
CA ASP A 28 7.58 -3.45 10.32
C ASP A 28 8.76 -3.49 9.33
N ILE A 29 8.46 -3.47 8.02
CA ILE A 29 9.49 -3.38 6.99
C ILE A 29 10.29 -2.07 7.12
N ALA A 30 9.62 -0.95 7.36
CA ALA A 30 10.29 0.34 7.51
C ALA A 30 11.22 0.36 8.74
N LEU A 31 10.80 -0.23 9.86
CA LEU A 31 11.64 -0.39 11.05
C LEU A 31 12.87 -1.22 10.75
N LYS A 32 12.70 -2.37 10.06
CA LYS A 32 13.84 -3.20 9.63
C LYS A 32 14.82 -2.43 8.74
N LYS A 33 14.33 -1.60 7.82
CA LYS A 33 15.20 -0.76 6.98
C LYS A 33 15.99 0.28 7.78
N ILE A 34 15.48 0.73 8.93
CA ILE A 34 16.23 1.62 9.82
C ILE A 34 17.43 0.85 10.40
N GLU A 35 17.21 -0.37 10.85
CA GLU A 35 18.27 -1.27 11.34
C GLU A 35 19.32 -1.54 10.25
N ASP A 36 18.85 -1.81 9.02
CA ASP A 36 19.69 -2.06 7.85
C ASP A 36 20.33 -0.79 7.25
N LYS A 37 20.07 0.40 7.83
CA LYS A 37 20.53 1.71 7.33
C LYS A 37 20.10 2.03 5.88
N THR A 38 19.02 1.42 5.40
CA THR A 38 18.42 1.65 4.07
C THR A 38 17.11 2.43 4.14
N TYR A 39 16.73 2.90 5.33
CA TYR A 39 15.51 3.68 5.51
C TYR A 39 15.51 4.97 4.69
N GLY A 40 14.37 5.27 4.10
CA GLY A 40 14.18 6.46 3.27
C GLY A 40 14.73 6.30 1.84
N ILE A 41 15.09 5.09 1.40
CA ILE A 41 15.45 4.80 0.00
C ILE A 41 14.23 4.25 -0.74
N CYS A 42 13.98 4.79 -1.95
CA CYS A 42 12.89 4.36 -2.82
C CYS A 42 13.18 2.98 -3.42
N GLU A 43 12.27 2.02 -3.24
CA GLU A 43 12.39 0.63 -3.76
C GLU A 43 12.29 0.47 -5.28
N MET A 44 12.30 1.57 -6.05
CA MET A 44 12.08 1.54 -7.50
C MET A 44 13.17 2.28 -8.28
N CYS A 45 13.62 3.43 -7.79
CA CYS A 45 14.69 4.21 -8.42
C CYS A 45 15.96 4.30 -7.56
N ASP A 46 15.96 3.69 -6.37
CA ASP A 46 17.06 3.73 -5.39
C ASP A 46 17.47 5.15 -4.93
N GLU A 47 16.65 6.17 -5.21
CA GLU A 47 16.84 7.54 -4.74
C GLU A 47 16.25 7.77 -3.34
N GLN A 48 16.70 8.84 -2.69
CA GLN A 48 16.16 9.26 -1.39
C GLN A 48 14.70 9.73 -1.49
N ILE A 49 13.86 9.24 -0.59
CA ILE A 49 12.49 9.69 -0.39
C ILE A 49 12.52 11.02 0.37
N GLY A 50 11.88 12.04 -0.20
CA GLY A 50 11.84 13.37 0.39
C GLY A 50 11.35 13.36 1.85
N ILE A 51 12.08 14.06 2.72
CA ILE A 51 11.84 14.11 4.17
C ILE A 51 10.40 14.54 4.50
N LYS A 52 9.85 15.51 3.76
CA LYS A 52 8.46 15.97 3.94
C LYS A 52 7.46 14.82 3.83
N ARG A 53 7.73 13.86 2.94
CA ARG A 53 6.88 12.69 2.74
C ARG A 53 7.07 11.66 3.84
N LEU A 54 8.30 11.40 4.27
CA LEU A 54 8.57 10.50 5.41
C LEU A 54 7.99 11.04 6.73
N LYS A 55 7.95 12.36 6.92
CA LYS A 55 7.28 12.98 8.09
C LYS A 55 5.78 12.72 8.12
N ILE A 56 5.12 12.66 6.96
CA ILE A 56 3.68 12.41 6.85
C ILE A 56 3.39 10.91 6.84
N LYS A 57 4.20 10.14 6.10
CA LYS A 57 4.08 8.69 5.93
C LYS A 57 5.47 8.04 6.11
N PRO A 58 5.86 7.67 7.35
CA PRO A 58 7.19 7.12 7.63
C PRO A 58 7.47 5.79 6.93
N HIS A 59 6.45 4.94 6.79
CA HIS A 59 6.55 3.62 6.17
C HIS A 59 6.45 3.65 4.63
N ALA A 60 6.70 4.81 4.01
CA ALA A 60 6.51 4.93 2.57
C ALA A 60 7.64 4.27 1.76
N LYS A 61 7.28 3.34 0.88
CA LYS A 61 8.22 2.51 0.08
C LYS A 61 8.81 3.18 -1.16
N PHE A 62 8.05 4.07 -1.80
CA PHE A 62 8.43 4.69 -3.10
C PHE A 62 8.54 6.20 -2.97
N CYS A 63 9.29 6.92 -3.81
CA CYS A 63 9.28 8.39 -3.83
C CYS A 63 7.98 8.96 -4.43
N ILE A 64 7.83 10.30 -4.46
CA ILE A 64 6.64 10.96 -5.00
C ILE A 64 6.44 10.70 -6.51
N HIS A 65 7.54 10.51 -7.26
CA HIS A 65 7.52 10.24 -8.69
C HIS A 65 7.20 8.76 -9.01
N CYS A 66 7.74 7.83 -8.20
CA CYS A 66 7.55 6.39 -8.41
C CYS A 66 6.20 5.88 -7.89
N ARG A 67 5.61 6.51 -6.87
CA ARG A 67 4.33 6.06 -6.29
C ARG A 67 3.19 5.97 -7.32
N PRO A 68 2.95 6.98 -8.19
CA PRO A 68 1.93 6.89 -9.24
C PRO A 68 2.20 5.80 -10.27
N LEU A 69 3.47 5.52 -10.58
CA LEU A 69 3.86 4.46 -11.52
C LEU A 69 3.50 3.08 -10.97
N TYR A 70 3.80 2.84 -9.69
CA TYR A 70 3.43 1.62 -8.99
C TYR A 70 1.91 1.42 -8.92
N GLU A 71 1.14 2.48 -8.61
CA GLU A 71 -0.33 2.36 -8.57
C GLU A 71 -0.92 2.05 -9.95
N LYS A 72 -0.33 2.59 -11.02
CA LYS A 72 -0.70 2.25 -12.40
C LYS A 72 -0.35 0.81 -12.75
N SER A 73 0.80 0.29 -12.32
CA SER A 73 1.18 -1.11 -12.58
C SER A 73 0.25 -2.10 -11.88
N ILE A 74 -0.11 -1.84 -10.61
CA ILE A 74 -1.09 -2.65 -9.86
C ILE A 74 -2.45 -2.69 -10.60
N LYS A 75 -2.94 -1.53 -11.05
CA LYS A 75 -4.21 -1.46 -11.81
C LYS A 75 -4.13 -2.23 -13.14
N LYS A 76 -2.97 -2.18 -13.80
CA LYS A 76 -2.73 -2.93 -15.04
C LYS A 76 -2.74 -4.43 -14.78
N GLU A 77 -2.07 -4.92 -13.74
CA GLU A 77 -2.09 -6.33 -13.34
C GLU A 77 -3.51 -6.82 -12.98
N LEU A 78 -4.28 -6.03 -12.23
CA LEU A 78 -5.69 -6.34 -11.94
C LEU A 78 -6.55 -6.44 -13.21
N SER A 79 -6.28 -5.59 -14.21
CA SER A 79 -6.97 -5.64 -15.51
C SER A 79 -6.54 -6.83 -16.38
N VAL A 80 -5.34 -7.37 -16.17
CA VAL A 80 -4.82 -8.55 -16.89
C VAL A 80 -5.31 -9.85 -16.26
N PHE A 81 -5.54 -9.87 -14.94
CA PHE A 81 -5.98 -11.07 -14.20
C PHE A 81 -7.50 -11.33 -14.29
N PHE A 82 -8.29 -10.32 -14.69
CA PHE A 82 -9.70 -10.47 -15.06
C PHE A 82 -9.90 -10.29 -16.58
N PRO A 83 -9.41 -11.21 -17.45
CA PRO A 83 -9.93 -11.27 -18.81
C PRO A 83 -11.35 -11.80 -18.69
N GLN A 84 -12.32 -10.88 -18.75
CA GLN A 84 -13.73 -11.08 -19.08
C GLN A 84 -14.22 -12.53 -18.95
N LYS A 85 -14.99 -12.84 -17.89
CA LYS A 85 -15.99 -13.91 -17.96
C LYS A 85 -16.84 -13.67 -19.22
N LYS A 86 -16.54 -14.39 -20.30
CA LYS A 86 -17.53 -14.73 -21.33
C LYS A 86 -18.21 -16.02 -20.90
#